data_AF-A0A662I4J9-F1
#
_entry.id   AF-A0A662I4J9-F1
#
_cell.length_a   1.000
_cell.length_b   1.000
_cell.length_c   1.000
_cell.angle_alpha   90.00
_cell.angle_beta   90.00
_cell.angle_gamma   90.00
#
_symmetry.space_group_name_H-M   'P 1'
#
loop_
_entity.id
_entity.type
_entity.pdbx_description
1 polymer ?
#
loop_
_entity_poly.entity_id
_entity_poly.type
_entity_poly.pdbx_seq_one_letter_code
_entity_poly.pdbx_strand_id
1 'polypeptide(L)'
;MGVSFERAQPYGLSGEEMALALLENRYFLPGLRGTYIALGSIGEPLHPVGVSRTLEYVEAFARLLHNPVQLSTKAVVSEEAARRLAAVKGAPVSPLVTIITLRLHRALEPAAPDPWRRLEGMRRLRRAGLYPVLFLRPLIPGLED
;
A
#
# COMPACT_ATOMS: atom_id res chain seq x y z
N MET A 1 -9.62 -13.02 -14.48
CA MET A 1 -9.07 -12.56 -13.17
C MET A 1 -10.22 -11.93 -12.42
N GLY A 2 -10.60 -12.43 -11.25
CA GLY A 2 -11.78 -11.97 -10.47
C GLY A 2 -11.65 -10.56 -9.87
N VAL A 3 -11.12 -9.60 -10.64
CA VAL A 3 -10.92 -8.21 -10.25
C VAL A 3 -11.88 -7.36 -11.08
N SER A 4 -12.71 -6.56 -10.41
CA SER A 4 -13.58 -5.58 -11.08
C SER A 4 -12.82 -4.30 -11.37
N PHE A 5 -12.97 -3.77 -12.58
CA PHE A 5 -12.46 -2.44 -12.96
C PHE A 5 -13.52 -1.34 -12.80
N GLU A 6 -14.78 -1.71 -12.54
CA GLU A 6 -15.89 -0.77 -12.40
C GLU A 6 -16.13 -0.38 -10.94
N ARG A 7 -15.86 -1.30 -10.00
CA ARG A 7 -16.15 -1.11 -8.58
C ARG A 7 -15.02 -1.63 -7.71
N ALA A 8 -14.58 -0.78 -6.78
CA ALA A 8 -13.64 -1.19 -5.75
C ALA A 8 -14.34 -2.16 -4.78
N GLN A 9 -13.74 -3.33 -4.58
CA GLN A 9 -14.18 -4.32 -3.62
C GLN A 9 -12.96 -5.04 -3.03
N PRO A 10 -13.00 -5.41 -1.73
CA PRO A 10 -11.96 -6.24 -1.16
C PRO A 10 -11.95 -7.61 -1.84
N TYR A 11 -10.77 -8.24 -1.87
CA TYR A 11 -10.65 -9.61 -2.38
C TYR A 11 -11.31 -10.60 -1.39
N GLY A 12 -11.77 -11.73 -1.91
CA GLY A 12 -12.59 -12.68 -1.14
C GLY A 12 -11.83 -13.49 -0.09
N LEU A 13 -10.50 -13.63 -0.24
CA LEU A 13 -9.68 -14.38 0.71
C LEU A 13 -9.51 -13.63 2.03
N SER A 14 -9.50 -14.36 3.13
CA SER A 14 -8.97 -13.90 4.42
C SER A 14 -7.45 -13.70 4.36
N GLY A 15 -6.88 -13.09 5.40
CA GLY A 15 -5.43 -12.90 5.49
C GLY A 15 -4.64 -14.20 5.51
N GLU A 16 -5.14 -15.23 6.17
CA GLU A 16 -4.47 -16.55 6.21
C GLU A 16 -4.55 -17.26 4.87
N GLU A 17 -5.72 -17.25 4.22
CA GLU A 17 -5.88 -17.82 2.87
C GLU A 17 -5.03 -17.07 1.85
N MET A 18 -4.91 -15.74 1.96
CA MET A 18 -4.03 -14.95 1.10
C MET A 18 -2.55 -15.29 1.33
N ALA A 19 -2.14 -15.48 2.58
CA ALA A 19 -0.77 -15.91 2.90
C ALA A 19 -0.47 -17.30 2.33
N LEU A 20 -1.41 -18.23 2.43
CA LEU A 20 -1.31 -19.56 1.82
C LEU A 20 -1.23 -19.48 0.29
N ALA A 21 -2.06 -18.64 -0.33
CA ALA A 21 -2.06 -18.44 -1.78
C ALA A 21 -0.71 -17.91 -2.31
N LEU A 22 0.04 -17.13 -1.51
CA LEU A 22 1.39 -16.72 -1.87
C LEU A 22 2.37 -17.91 -1.91
N LEU A 23 2.23 -18.88 -1.01
CA LEU A 23 3.09 -20.06 -0.95
C LEU A 23 2.88 -21.03 -2.11
N GLU A 24 1.71 -21.01 -2.76
CA GLU A 24 1.46 -21.78 -3.99
C GLU A 24 2.30 -21.30 -5.18
N ASN A 25 2.85 -20.08 -5.11
CA ASN A 25 3.77 -19.59 -6.12
C ASN A 25 5.18 -20.14 -5.86
N ARG A 26 5.67 -21.03 -6.73
CA ARG A 26 7.02 -21.64 -6.65
C ARG A 26 8.19 -20.65 -6.61
N TYR A 27 7.97 -19.38 -6.97
CA TYR A 27 8.99 -18.32 -6.95
C TYR A 27 8.88 -17.41 -5.73
N PHE A 28 7.88 -17.64 -4.87
CA PHE A 28 7.76 -16.92 -3.61
C PHE A 28 8.67 -17.57 -2.57
N LEU A 29 9.59 -16.77 -2.03
CA LEU A 29 10.48 -17.19 -0.95
C LEU A 29 9.96 -16.60 0.37
N PRO A 30 9.51 -17.40 1.34
CA PRO A 30 9.09 -16.89 2.63
C PRO A 30 10.28 -16.42 3.48
N GLY A 31 10.02 -15.52 4.42
CA GLY A 31 10.98 -15.03 5.40
C GLY A 31 11.45 -13.59 5.17
N LEU A 32 12.13 -13.03 6.18
CA LEU A 32 12.56 -11.63 6.21
C LEU A 32 13.48 -11.22 5.04
N ARG A 33 14.25 -12.17 4.50
CA ARG A 33 15.14 -11.99 3.35
C ARG A 33 14.56 -12.56 2.06
N GLY A 34 13.28 -12.95 2.09
CA GLY A 34 12.56 -13.54 0.98
C GLY A 34 11.95 -12.51 0.04
N THR A 35 10.92 -12.92 -0.68
CA THR A 35 10.23 -12.10 -1.68
C THR A 35 9.47 -10.95 -1.01
N TYR A 36 9.66 -9.73 -1.49
CA TYR A 36 8.91 -8.58 -0.99
C TYR A 36 7.45 -8.67 -1.45
N ILE A 37 6.50 -8.48 -0.53
CA ILE A 37 5.08 -8.50 -0.84
C ILE A 37 4.65 -7.07 -1.19
N ALA A 38 4.33 -6.85 -2.47
CA ALA A 38 3.86 -5.56 -2.96
C ALA A 38 2.33 -5.48 -2.91
N LEU A 39 1.81 -4.49 -2.18
CA LEU A 39 0.40 -4.11 -2.15
C LEU A 39 0.20 -2.79 -2.90
N GLY A 40 -0.88 -2.72 -3.67
CA GLY A 40 -1.20 -1.57 -4.53
C GLY A 40 -0.73 -1.69 -5.98
N SER A 41 -0.58 -2.92 -6.49
CA SER A 41 -0.25 -3.21 -7.90
C SER A 41 -1.46 -3.12 -8.84
N ILE A 42 -2.66 -3.45 -8.35
CA ILE A 42 -3.90 -3.45 -9.14
C ILE A 42 -4.92 -2.41 -8.63
N GLY A 43 -5.03 -2.28 -7.31
CA GLY A 43 -5.99 -1.36 -6.67
C GLY A 43 -5.32 -0.44 -5.64
N GLU A 44 -6.13 0.25 -4.85
CA GLU A 44 -5.67 1.16 -3.81
C GLU A 44 -5.76 0.48 -2.42
N PRO A 45 -4.64 0.11 -1.79
CA PRO A 45 -4.63 -0.69 -0.55
C PRO A 45 -5.31 0.02 0.62
N LEU A 46 -5.32 1.36 0.65
CA LEU A 46 -5.95 2.14 1.72
C LEU A 46 -7.31 2.72 1.30
N HIS A 47 -7.93 2.17 0.25
CA HIS A 47 -9.28 2.57 -0.13
C HIS A 47 -10.27 2.29 1.01
N PRO A 48 -11.21 3.19 1.34
CA PRO A 48 -12.12 3.00 2.49
C PRO A 48 -12.87 1.67 2.50
N VAL A 49 -13.25 1.16 1.33
CA VAL A 49 -13.98 -0.13 1.20
C VAL A 49 -13.12 -1.37 1.49
N GLY A 50 -11.79 -1.25 1.44
CA GLY A 50 -10.86 -2.38 1.49
C GLY A 50 -9.78 -2.27 2.57
N VAL A 51 -9.62 -1.11 3.22
CA VAL A 51 -8.53 -0.85 4.15
C VAL A 51 -8.46 -1.87 5.29
N SER A 52 -9.61 -2.28 5.86
CA SER A 52 -9.65 -3.29 6.92
C SER A 52 -9.08 -4.64 6.46
N ARG A 53 -9.41 -5.04 5.23
CA ARG A 53 -8.92 -6.28 4.62
C ARG A 53 -7.43 -6.20 4.31
N THR A 54 -6.97 -5.06 3.79
CA THR A 54 -5.54 -4.82 3.57
C THR A 54 -4.75 -4.93 4.87
N LEU A 55 -5.23 -4.33 5.97
CA LEU A 55 -4.55 -4.40 7.26
C LEU A 55 -4.49 -5.83 7.80
N GLU A 56 -5.57 -6.60 7.65
CA GLU A 56 -5.60 -8.03 7.96
C GLU A 56 -4.54 -8.81 7.15
N TYR A 57 -4.38 -8.51 5.85
CA TYR A 57 -3.35 -9.14 5.01
C TYR A 57 -1.94 -8.83 5.49
N VAL A 58 -1.65 -7.56 5.78
CA VAL A 58 -0.32 -7.16 6.29
C VAL A 58 -0.01 -7.85 7.62
N GLU A 59 -0.98 -7.93 8.53
CA GLU A 59 -0.85 -8.65 9.81
C GLU A 59 -0.59 -10.15 9.58
N ALA A 60 -1.32 -10.79 8.66
CA ALA A 60 -1.15 -12.20 8.34
C ALA A 60 0.22 -12.48 7.70
N PHE A 61 0.66 -11.66 6.75
CA PHE A 61 1.98 -11.83 6.11
C PHE A 61 3.12 -11.68 7.11
N ALA A 62 3.04 -10.70 8.01
CA ALA A 62 4.07 -10.47 9.01
C ALA A 62 4.13 -11.60 10.06
N ARG A 63 2.98 -12.18 10.42
CA ARG A 63 2.87 -13.27 11.39
C ARG A 63 3.24 -14.63 10.82
N LEU A 64 2.81 -14.94 9.59
CA LEU A 64 2.91 -16.28 9.00
C LEU A 64 4.12 -16.44 8.08
N LEU A 65 4.46 -15.40 7.33
CA LEU A 65 5.49 -15.45 6.29
C LEU A 65 6.76 -14.70 6.69
N HIS A 66 6.64 -13.68 7.56
CA HIS A 66 7.71 -12.77 7.97
C HIS A 66 8.35 -11.98 6.81
N ASN A 67 7.68 -11.91 5.66
CA ASN A 67 8.17 -11.20 4.48
C ASN A 67 7.99 -9.68 4.61
N PRO A 68 8.96 -8.87 4.15
CA PRO A 68 8.80 -7.44 4.02
C PRO A 68 7.59 -7.07 3.15
N VAL A 69 6.79 -6.10 3.59
CA VAL A 69 5.65 -5.59 2.83
C VAL A 69 5.95 -4.19 2.31
N GLN A 70 5.71 -3.97 1.01
CA GLN A 70 5.70 -2.64 0.39
C GLN A 70 4.26 -2.26 0.09
N LEU A 71 3.79 -1.18 0.70
CA LEU A 71 2.43 -0.69 0.51
C LEU A 71 2.47 0.62 -0.29
N SER A 72 2.15 0.55 -1.58
CA SER A 72 2.07 1.73 -2.44
C SER A 72 0.67 2.32 -2.42
N THR A 73 0.54 3.62 -2.15
CA THR A 73 -0.75 4.29 -2.03
C THR A 73 -0.75 5.70 -2.63
N LYS A 74 -1.88 6.10 -3.20
CA LYS A 74 -2.27 7.49 -3.51
C LYS A 74 -3.36 7.99 -2.57
N ALA A 75 -3.96 7.13 -1.76
CA ALA A 75 -5.04 7.49 -0.84
C ALA A 75 -4.54 8.38 0.32
N VAL A 76 -5.51 9.01 0.99
CA VAL A 76 -5.24 9.73 2.24
C VAL A 76 -5.07 8.70 3.35
N VAL A 77 -3.90 8.68 3.99
CA VAL A 77 -3.64 7.80 5.13
C VAL A 77 -4.34 8.37 6.37
N SER A 78 -5.24 7.61 6.98
CA SER A 78 -5.85 7.97 8.25
C SER A 78 -4.90 7.72 9.43
N GLU A 79 -5.13 8.39 10.56
CA GLU A 79 -4.38 8.14 11.80
C GLU A 79 -4.52 6.69 12.26
N GLU A 80 -5.72 6.11 12.09
CA GLU A 80 -5.98 4.72 12.45
C GLU A 80 -5.18 3.74 11.57
N ALA A 81 -5.20 3.92 10.25
CA ALA A 81 -4.43 3.09 9.34
C ALA A 81 -2.93 3.19 9.63
N ALA A 82 -2.42 4.41 9.88
CA ALA A 82 -1.03 4.61 10.26
C ALA A 82 -0.66 3.88 11.55
N ARG A 83 -1.48 3.99 12.61
CA ARG A 83 -1.27 3.27 13.88
C ARG A 83 -1.29 1.76 13.69
N ARG A 84 -2.26 1.22 12.94
CA ARG A 84 -2.39 -0.22 12.71
C ARG A 84 -1.21 -0.78 11.91
N LEU A 85 -0.79 -0.10 10.85
CA LEU A 85 0.41 -0.48 10.09
C LEU A 85 1.68 -0.45 10.97
N ALA A 86 1.81 0.53 11.85
CA ALA A 86 2.95 0.63 12.76
C ALA A 86 2.94 -0.42 13.88
N ALA A 87 1.76 -0.94 14.23
CA ALA A 87 1.59 -1.97 15.24
C ALA A 87 2.01 -3.37 14.74
N VAL A 88 2.09 -3.58 13.42
CA VAL A 88 2.51 -4.85 12.82
C VAL A 88 3.90 -5.25 13.31
N LYS A 89 4.01 -6.49 13.80
CA LYS A 89 5.26 -7.10 14.27
C LYS A 89 5.59 -8.31 13.41
N GLY A 90 6.88 -8.65 13.33
CA GLY A 90 7.36 -9.84 12.61
C GLY A 90 7.89 -9.58 11.20
N ALA A 91 7.57 -8.43 10.59
CA ALA A 91 8.15 -8.00 9.32
C ALA A 91 8.11 -6.47 9.17
N PRO A 92 9.03 -5.87 8.38
CA PRO A 92 9.00 -4.45 8.09
C PRO A 92 7.88 -4.12 7.10
N VAL A 93 7.21 -2.99 7.34
CA VAL A 93 6.24 -2.39 6.42
C VAL A 93 6.84 -1.09 5.88
N SER A 94 6.95 -0.99 4.56
CA SER A 94 7.44 0.20 3.85
C SER A 94 6.29 0.88 3.11
N PRO A 95 5.74 1.98 3.64
CA PRO A 95 4.73 2.77 2.95
C PRO A 95 5.38 3.61 1.84
N LEU A 96 4.90 3.45 0.61
CA LEU A 96 5.34 4.23 -0.55
C LEU A 96 4.20 5.17 -0.94
N VAL A 97 4.36 6.47 -0.66
CA VAL A 97 3.31 7.47 -0.93
C VAL A 97 3.57 8.09 -2.28
N THR A 98 2.66 7.84 -3.22
CA THR A 98 2.83 8.26 -4.62
C THR A 98 2.39 9.71 -4.81
N ILE A 99 3.33 10.52 -5.31
CA ILE A 99 3.10 11.88 -5.79
C ILE A 99 3.53 11.90 -7.26
N ILE A 100 2.70 12.46 -8.13
CA ILE A 100 3.05 12.60 -9.55
C ILE A 100 3.59 14.02 -9.85
N THR A 101 2.93 15.02 -9.28
CA THR A 101 3.24 16.46 -9.36
C THR A 101 2.41 17.18 -8.30
N LEU A 102 2.82 18.39 -7.92
CA LEU A 102 2.03 19.30 -7.09
C LEU A 102 1.12 20.21 -7.93
N ARG A 103 1.50 20.52 -9.17
CA ARG A 103 0.85 21.53 -10.03
C ARG A 103 -0.20 20.94 -10.96
N LEU A 104 0.16 19.92 -11.74
CA LEU A 104 -0.71 19.35 -12.78
C LEU A 104 -1.54 18.14 -12.32
N HIS A 105 -1.58 17.87 -11.01
CA HIS A 105 -2.21 16.66 -10.47
C HIS A 105 -3.70 16.53 -10.86
N ARG A 106 -4.44 17.64 -10.96
CA ARG A 106 -5.85 17.62 -11.35
C ARG A 106 -6.07 17.17 -12.79
N ALA A 107 -5.14 17.51 -13.68
CA ALA A 107 -5.23 17.12 -15.09
C ALA A 107 -4.84 15.64 -15.27
N LEU A 108 -3.84 15.17 -14.52
CA LEU A 108 -3.26 13.84 -14.70
C LEU A 108 -3.94 12.75 -13.87
N GLU A 109 -4.44 13.07 -12.68
CA GLU A 109 -5.11 12.12 -11.78
C GLU A 109 -6.31 12.74 -11.05
N PRO A 110 -7.35 13.21 -11.78
CA PRO A 110 -8.47 13.96 -11.20
C PRO A 110 -9.23 13.24 -10.09
N ALA A 111 -9.25 11.89 -10.11
CA ALA A 111 -9.93 11.08 -9.10
C ALA A 111 -9.08 10.81 -7.84
N ALA A 112 -7.79 11.11 -7.87
CA ALA A 112 -6.90 10.85 -6.75
C ALA A 112 -6.90 12.04 -5.77
N PRO A 113 -6.69 11.82 -4.46
CA PRO A 113 -6.66 12.90 -3.47
C PRO A 113 -5.58 13.94 -3.78
N ASP A 114 -5.78 15.19 -3.35
CA ASP A 114 -4.77 16.25 -3.48
C ASP A 114 -3.40 15.80 -2.92
N PRO A 115 -2.28 16.03 -3.65
CA PRO A 115 -0.95 15.57 -3.24
C PRO A 115 -0.52 16.12 -1.88
N TRP A 116 -0.96 17.31 -1.47
CA TRP A 116 -0.67 17.85 -0.14
C TRP A 116 -1.31 17.02 0.98
N ARG A 117 -2.49 16.45 0.74
CA ARG A 117 -3.14 15.52 1.69
C ARG A 117 -2.39 14.20 1.79
N ARG A 118 -1.75 13.75 0.71
CA ARG A 118 -0.90 12.56 0.71
C ARG A 118 0.40 12.81 1.49
N LEU A 119 1.01 13.98 1.33
CA LEU A 119 2.15 14.42 2.14
C LEU A 119 1.79 14.51 3.63
N GLU A 120 0.58 14.98 3.97
CA GLU A 120 0.10 14.90 5.36
C GLU A 120 -0.02 13.45 5.84
N GLY A 121 -0.49 12.55 4.96
CA GLY A 121 -0.46 11.10 5.22
C GLY A 121 0.96 10.58 5.55
N MET A 122 2.00 11.06 4.87
CA MET A 122 3.39 10.74 5.23
C MET A 122 3.74 11.24 6.64
N ARG A 123 3.31 12.44 7.03
CA ARG A 123 3.54 12.94 8.40
C ARG A 123 2.88 12.04 9.44
N ARG A 124 1.65 11.58 9.20
CA ARG A 124 0.94 10.64 10.08
C ARG A 124 1.67 9.31 10.21
N LEU A 125 2.08 8.73 9.09
CA LEU A 125 2.88 7.50 9.07
C LEU A 125 4.19 7.67 9.86
N ARG A 126 4.88 8.80 9.69
CA ARG A 126 6.11 9.07 10.44
C ARG A 126 5.85 9.24 11.93
N ARG A 127 4.79 9.97 12.32
CA ARG A 127 4.38 10.12 13.74
C ARG A 127 4.04 8.78 14.39
N ALA A 128 3.46 7.84 13.64
CA ALA A 128 3.19 6.49 14.11
C ALA A 128 4.45 5.60 14.24
N GLY A 129 5.62 6.06 13.77
CA GLY A 129 6.89 5.35 13.87
C GLY A 129 7.33 4.61 12.60
N LEU A 130 6.58 4.73 11.50
CA LEU A 130 6.97 4.17 10.21
C LEU A 130 7.97 5.08 9.46
N TYR A 131 8.54 4.55 8.38
CA TYR A 131 9.46 5.25 7.49
C TYR A 131 8.84 5.35 6.09
N PRO A 132 7.88 6.28 5.87
CA PRO A 132 7.26 6.45 4.58
C PRO A 132 8.27 7.00 3.57
N VAL A 133 8.19 6.50 2.33
CA VAL A 133 9.04 6.93 1.22
C VAL A 133 8.19 7.73 0.22
N LEU A 134 8.71 8.88 -0.21
CA LEU A 134 8.14 9.59 -1.34
C LEU A 134 8.34 8.75 -2.60
N PHE A 135 7.24 8.31 -3.21
CA PHE A 135 7.28 7.57 -4.45
C PHE A 135 6.93 8.51 -5.61
N LEU A 136 7.91 9.30 -6.04
CA LEU A 136 7.73 10.24 -7.15
C LEU A 136 7.65 9.48 -8.47
N ARG A 137 6.42 9.23 -8.96
CA ARG A 137 6.19 8.50 -10.21
C ARG A 137 4.78 8.70 -10.75
N PRO A 138 4.57 8.62 -12.09
CA PRO A 138 5.61 8.57 -13.10
C PRO A 138 6.33 9.93 -13.21
N LEU A 139 7.61 9.91 -13.59
CA LEU A 139 8.28 11.10 -14.08
C LEU A 139 7.89 11.26 -15.55
N ILE A 140 7.22 12.35 -15.89
CA ILE A 140 6.74 12.63 -17.25
C ILE A 140 7.50 13.85 -17.79
N PRO A 141 8.42 13.67 -18.74
CA PRO A 141 9.15 14.78 -19.36
C PRO A 141 8.19 15.79 -20.02
N GLY A 142 8.52 17.09 -19.94
CA GLY A 142 7.72 18.16 -20.55
C GLY A 142 6.47 18.58 -19.79
N LEU A 143 6.19 17.99 -18.62
CA LEU A 143 5.08 18.41 -17.74
C LEU A 143 5.52 19.33 -16.58
N GLU A 144 6.80 19.33 -16.22
CA GLU A 144 7.32 20.08 -15.07
C GLU A 144 8.50 21.01 -15.42
N ASP A 145 8.68 21.33 -16.70
CA ASP A 145 9.67 22.32 -17.17
C ASP A 145 9.30 23.76 -16.76
#